data_AF-A0A6S6TPC8-F1
#
_entry.id   AF-A0A6S6TPC8-F1
#
_cell.length_a   1.000
_cell.length_b   1.000
_cell.length_c   1.000
_cell.angle_alpha   90.00
_cell.angle_beta   90.00
_cell.angle_gamma   90.00
#
_symmetry.space_group_name_H-M   'P 1'
#
loop_
_entity.id
_entity.type
_entity.pdbx_description
1 polymer ?
#
loop_
_entity_poly.entity_id
_entity_poly.type
_entity_poly.pdbx_seq_one_letter_code
_entity_poly.pdbx_strand_id
1 'polypeptide(L)' 'MNNPLVYIIEDEKDICQLLVTELEHFSYSARAFHSVTRAQQAIEQQIPDVCIIDLGL' A
#
# COMPACT_ATOMS: atom_id res chain seq x y z
N MET A 1 8.76 -18.59 2.36
CA MET A 1 7.95 -17.82 3.32
C MET A 1 7.24 -16.73 2.52
N ASN A 2 5.94 -16.51 2.72
CA ASN A 2 5.20 -15.47 2.00
C ASN A 2 5.36 -14.15 2.76
N ASN A 3 5.85 -13.09 2.11
CA ASN A 3 5.97 -11.77 2.71
C ASN A 3 4.56 -11.15 2.75
N PRO A 4 4.03 -10.72 3.92
CA PRO A 4 2.69 -10.16 3.99
C PRO A 4 2.57 -8.93 3.09
N LEU A 5 1.46 -8.82 2.36
CA LEU A 5 1.17 -7.77 1.41
C LEU A 5 0.47 -6.60 2.09
N VAL A 6 1.05 -5.42 1.97
CA VAL A 6 0.50 -4.16 2.49
C VAL A 6 0.14 -3.24 1.34
N TYR A 7 -1.10 -2.77 1.31
CA TYR A 7 -1.53 -1.70 0.41
C TYR A 7 -1.54 -0.36 1.14
N ILE A 8 -1.01 0.67 0.50
CA ILE A 8 -0.98 2.04 1.01
C ILE A 8 -1.82 2.90 0.07
N ILE A 9 -2.82 3.60 0.59
CA ILE A 9 -3.68 4.51 -0.16
C ILE A 9 -3.43 5.91 0.38
N GLU A 10 -2.73 6.74 -0.40
CA GLU A 10 -2.12 8.00 0.01
C GLU A 10 -1.79 8.83 -1.25
N ASP A 11 -2.16 10.11 -1.30
CA ASP A 11 -1.97 10.97 -2.48
C ASP A 11 -0.60 11.65 -2.50
N GLU A 12 0.01 11.84 -1.33
CA GLU A 12 1.36 12.38 -1.21
C GLU A 12 2.44 11.34 -1.57
N LYS A 13 3.14 11.58 -2.68
CA LYS A 13 4.13 10.64 -3.23
C LYS A 13 5.32 10.39 -2.31
N ASP A 14 5.77 11.41 -1.59
CA ASP A 14 6.93 11.29 -0.72
C ASP A 14 6.61 10.41 0.50
N ILE A 15 5.39 10.53 1.05
CA ILE A 15 4.88 9.64 2.11
C ILE A 15 4.76 8.20 1.59
N CYS A 16 4.21 8.00 0.40
CA CYS A 16 4.13 6.68 -0.22
C CYS A 16 5.50 6.02 -0.35
N GLN A 17 6.49 6.75 -0.86
CA GLN A 17 7.85 6.22 -1.05
C GLN A 17 8.50 5.86 0.28
N LEU A 18 8.33 6.69 1.30
CA LEU A 18 8.80 6.40 2.65
C LEU A 18 8.17 5.10 3.19
N LEU A 19 6.85 4.99 3.15
CA LEU A 19 6.12 3.83 3.67
C LEU A 19 6.50 2.53 2.95
N VAL A 20 6.60 2.56 1.61
CA VAL A 20 7.05 1.39 0.83
C VAL A 20 8.46 0.98 1.23
N THR A 21 9.40 1.94 1.30
CA THR A 21 10.81 1.66 1.62
C THR A 21 10.95 1.04 3.01
N GLU A 22 10.27 1.59 4.02
CA GLU A 22 10.30 1.07 5.38
C GLU A 22 9.67 -0.32 5.47
N LEU A 23 8.50 -0.54 4.85
CA LEU A 23 7.84 -1.85 4.87
C LEU A 23 8.67 -2.94 4.18
N GLU A 24 9.29 -2.64 3.04
CA GLU A 24 10.17 -3.57 2.34
C GLU A 24 11.41 -3.90 3.17
N HIS A 25 11.96 -2.94 3.93
CA HIS A 25 13.06 -3.17 4.86
C HIS A 25 12.69 -4.19 5.96
N PHE A 26 11.43 -4.22 6.40
CA PHE A 26 10.90 -5.21 7.34
C PHE A 26 10.38 -6.49 6.67
N SER A 27 10.75 -6.76 5.41
CA SER A 27 10.35 -7.96 4.65
C SER A 27 8.84 -8.07 4.40
N TYR A 28 8.13 -6.94 4.32
CA TYR A 28 6.80 -6.88 3.74
C TYR A 28 6.87 -6.69 2.23
N SER A 29 5.81 -7.09 1.52
CA SER A 29 5.58 -6.61 0.16
C SER A 29 4.68 -5.39 0.26
N ALA A 30 5.08 -4.24 -0.31
CA ALA A 30 4.27 -3.03 -0.23
C ALA A 30 3.87 -2.52 -1.61
N ARG A 31 2.67 -1.96 -1.73
CA ARG A 31 2.22 -1.28 -2.96
C ARG A 31 1.41 -0.03 -2.61
N ALA A 32 1.85 1.11 -3.12
CA ALA A 32 1.19 2.39 -2.95
C ALA A 32 0.22 2.73 -4.08
N PHE A 33 -0.87 3.41 -3.74
CA PHE A 33 -1.92 3.88 -4.64
C PHE A 33 -2.30 5.32 -4.30
N HIS A 34 -2.22 6.20 -5.30
CA HIS A 34 -2.62 7.61 -5.18
C HIS A 34 -4.08 7.86 -5.57
N SER A 35 -4.90 6.80 -5.57
CA SER A 35 -6.31 6.88 -5.92
C SER A 35 -7.04 5.67 -5.37
N VAL A 36 -8.17 5.94 -4.72
CA VAL A 36 -9.10 4.93 -4.21
C VAL A 36 -9.54 3.98 -5.32
N THR A 37 -9.81 4.49 -6.53
CA THR A 37 -10.27 3.66 -7.66
C THR A 37 -9.25 2.60 -8.07
N ARG A 38 -7.95 2.96 -8.13
CA ARG A 38 -6.88 2.02 -8.44
C ARG A 38 -6.65 1.02 -7.31
N ALA A 39 -6.76 1.48 -6.06
CA ALA A 39 -6.65 0.60 -4.90
C ALA A 39 -7.78 -0.44 -4.88
N GLN A 40 -9.03 -0.02 -5.14
CA GLN A 40 -10.18 -0.93 -5.23
C GLN A 40 -9.98 -1.99 -6.32
N GLN A 41 -9.58 -1.59 -7.53
CA GLN A 41 -9.28 -2.52 -8.61
C GLN A 41 -8.18 -3.52 -8.24
N ALA A 42 -7.17 -3.09 -7.49
CA ALA A 42 -6.09 -3.98 -7.04
C ALA A 42 -6.54 -4.93 -5.93
N ILE A 43 -7.41 -4.50 -5.01
CA ILE A 43 -7.98 -5.34 -3.95
C ILE A 43 -8.86 -6.44 -4.55
N GLU A 44 -9.63 -6.13 -5.59
CA GLU A 44 -10.44 -7.12 -6.32
C GLU A 44 -9.59 -8.21 -6.98
N GLN A 45 -8.35 -7.88 -7.40
CA GLN A 45 -7.42 -8.82 -8.01
C GLN A 45 -6.61 -9.61 -6.98
N GLN A 46 -6.20 -8.95 -5.90
CA GLN A 46 -5.40 -9.52 -4.83
C GLN A 46 -5.68 -8.78 -3.52
N ILE A 47 -6.28 -9.50 -2.57
CA ILE A 47 -6.57 -9.00 -1.23
C ILE A 47 -5.24 -8.85 -0.47
N PRO A 48 -4.90 -7.66 0.05
CA PRO A 48 -3.74 -7.48 0.91
C PRO A 48 -4.01 -8.04 2.32
N ASP A 49 -2.95 -8.31 3.06
CA ASP A 49 -3.05 -8.68 4.48
C ASP A 49 -3.42 -7.46 5.34
N VAL A 50 -2.97 -6.25 4.93
CA VAL A 50 -3.25 -4.98 5.62
C VAL A 50 -3.40 -3.83 4.61
N CYS A 51 -4.32 -2.90 4.89
CA CYS A 51 -4.40 -1.60 4.20
C CYS A 51 -4.03 -0.47 5.17
N ILE A 52 -3.18 0.44 4.72
CA ILE A 52 -2.91 1.74 5.34
C ILE A 52 -3.60 2.78 4.45
N ILE A 53 -4.52 3.56 5.02
CA ILE A 53 -5.38 4.48 4.28
C ILE A 53 -5.25 5.85 4.93
N ASP A 54 -4.82 6.86 4.17
CA ASP A 54 -4.97 8.24 4.59
C ASP A 54 -6.44 8.67 4.52
N LEU A 55 -6.88 9.42 5.52
CA LEU A 55 -8.26 9.89 5.64
C LEU A 55 -8.43 11.32 5.11
N GLY A 56 -7.32 12.01 4.78
CA GLY A 56 -7.30 13.35 4.19
C GLY A 56 -7.42 13.39 2.66
N LEU A 57 -7.44 12.21 2.01
CA LEU A 57 -7.58 11.97 0.57
C LEU A 57 -8.80 12.64 -0.10
#